data_AF-A0A1Y2RBQ3-F1
#
_entry.id   AF-A0A1Y2RBQ3-F1
#
_cell.length_a   1.000
_cell.length_b   1.000
_cell.length_c   1.000
_cell.angle_alpha   90.00
_cell.angle_beta   90.00
_cell.angle_gamma   90.00
#
_symmetry.space_group_name_H-M   'P 1'
#
loop_
_entity.id
_entity.type
_entity.pdbx_description
1 polymer ?
#
loop_
_entity_poly.entity_id
_entity_poly.type
_entity_poly.pdbx_seq_one_letter_code
_entity_poly.pdbx_strand_id
1 'polypeptide(L)'
;MKKANGRKETPRFSLVLHSINIIMITAKKIERIVKTKSIHVLYREDGKWYNNLVDFPGTLFDINGYIVFTRKADYENNEHLRHGKRLNISVGISQMRGYKKYTEVEKRQVLEMI
;
A
#
# COMPACT_ATOMS: atom_id res chain seq x y z
N MET A 1 59.61 -16.45 0.98
CA MET A 1 58.55 -15.64 1.63
C MET A 1 57.41 -15.45 0.63
N LYS A 2 56.22 -16.01 0.92
CA LYS A 2 55.09 -16.09 -0.02
C LYS A 2 54.26 -14.81 0.02
N LYS A 3 53.94 -14.26 -1.15
CA LYS A 3 53.09 -13.06 -1.35
C LYS A 3 51.63 -13.37 -1.01
N ALA A 4 50.95 -12.39 -0.41
CA ALA A 4 49.55 -12.44 -0.01
C ALA A 4 48.61 -12.75 -1.20
N ASN A 5 47.71 -13.70 -1.03
CA ASN A 5 46.66 -14.03 -1.99
C ASN A 5 45.32 -13.52 -1.44
N GLY A 6 44.83 -12.42 -2.02
CA GLY A 6 43.58 -11.79 -1.63
C GLY A 6 42.38 -12.65 -1.99
N ARG A 7 41.64 -13.11 -0.98
CA ARG A 7 40.26 -13.55 -1.18
C ARG A 7 39.41 -12.28 -1.29
N LYS A 8 38.91 -12.01 -2.48
CA LYS A 8 37.82 -11.05 -2.67
C LYS A 8 36.61 -11.64 -1.94
N GLU A 9 36.25 -11.05 -0.81
CA GLU A 9 34.96 -11.33 -0.19
C GLU A 9 33.87 -10.82 -1.14
N THR A 10 33.24 -11.75 -1.85
CA THR A 10 32.03 -11.50 -2.60
C THR A 10 30.92 -11.11 -1.61
N PRO A 11 30.19 -10.00 -1.81
CA PRO A 11 29.15 -9.61 -0.89
C PRO A 11 28.08 -10.71 -0.86
N ARG A 12 27.78 -11.19 0.35
CA ARG A 12 26.80 -12.24 0.65
C ARG A 12 25.36 -11.71 0.49
N PHE A 13 25.08 -11.05 -0.63
CA PHE A 13 23.81 -10.36 -0.94
C PHE A 13 23.09 -10.93 -2.16
N SER A 14 23.43 -12.15 -2.57
CA SER A 14 22.76 -12.83 -3.67
C SER A 14 22.34 -14.22 -3.21
N LEU A 15 21.07 -14.57 -3.45
CA LEU A 15 20.42 -15.87 -3.24
C LEU A 15 19.69 -16.18 -1.90
N VAL A 16 18.99 -15.25 -1.23
CA VAL A 16 17.81 -15.65 -0.42
C VAL A 16 16.77 -14.53 -0.30
N LEU A 17 16.21 -14.02 -1.40
CA LEU A 17 15.10 -13.04 -1.31
C LEU A 17 13.93 -13.30 -2.27
N HIS A 18 14.01 -14.32 -3.13
CA HIS A 18 13.00 -14.55 -4.19
C HIS A 18 12.06 -15.74 -3.92
N SER A 19 12.11 -16.40 -2.76
CA SER A 19 11.34 -17.65 -2.55
C SER A 19 10.54 -17.76 -1.25
N ILE A 20 10.32 -16.66 -0.52
CA ILE A 20 9.37 -16.63 0.62
C ILE A 20 8.64 -15.28 0.67
N ASN A 21 7.95 -14.89 -0.39
CA ASN A 21 6.98 -13.78 -0.33
C ASN A 21 5.56 -14.31 -0.09
N ILE A 22 5.40 -15.26 0.84
CA ILE A 22 4.10 -15.56 1.47
C ILE A 22 3.98 -14.68 2.73
N ILE A 23 4.24 -13.38 2.58
CA ILE A 23 4.04 -12.41 3.66
C ILE A 23 2.91 -11.52 3.22
N MET A 24 1.70 -11.82 3.68
CA MET A 24 0.48 -11.01 3.54
C MET A 24 0.80 -9.57 3.15
N ILE A 25 0.48 -9.17 1.93
CA ILE A 25 0.57 -7.77 1.50
C ILE A 25 -0.33 -6.98 2.44
N THR A 26 0.27 -6.35 3.44
CA THR A 26 -0.48 -5.62 4.45
C THR A 26 -0.55 -4.19 3.94
N ALA A 27 -1.73 -3.59 3.91
CA ALA A 27 -1.92 -2.17 3.56
C ALA A 27 -0.97 -1.24 4.36
N LYS A 28 -0.50 -1.68 5.54
CA LYS A 28 0.50 -0.98 6.34
C LYS A 28 1.90 -0.91 5.73
N LYS A 29 2.30 -1.88 4.90
CA LYS A 29 3.55 -1.80 4.13
C LYS A 29 3.45 -0.73 3.03
N ILE A 30 2.34 -0.73 2.29
CA ILE A 30 2.03 0.26 1.25
C ILE A 30 2.03 1.67 1.87
N GLU A 31 1.42 1.84 3.04
CA GLU A 31 1.44 3.11 3.76
C GLU A 31 2.84 3.63 4.06
N ARG A 32 3.81 2.76 4.39
CA ARG A 32 5.20 3.18 4.63
C ARG A 32 5.93 3.63 3.37
N ILE A 33 5.57 3.09 2.20
CA ILE A 33 6.11 3.49 0.91
C ILE A 33 5.66 4.92 0.60
N VAL A 34 4.35 5.15 0.62
CA VAL A 34 3.76 6.44 0.21
C VAL A 34 3.63 7.46 1.36
N LYS A 35 3.92 7.04 2.59
CA LYS A 35 3.97 7.84 3.82
C LYS A 35 2.68 8.64 4.07
N THR A 36 1.51 7.98 3.99
CA THR A 36 0.22 8.68 4.25
C THR A 36 0.02 9.04 5.73
N LYS A 37 0.81 8.46 6.64
CA LYS A 37 0.71 8.66 8.10
C LYS A 37 -0.66 8.28 8.66
N SER A 38 -1.36 7.36 8.00
CA SER A 38 -2.67 6.90 8.44
C SER A 38 -2.59 5.84 9.55
N ILE A 39 -3.54 5.95 10.48
CA ILE A 39 -3.69 5.06 11.61
C ILE A 39 -4.28 3.73 11.12
N HIS A 40 -5.34 3.81 10.33
CA HIS A 40 -6.02 2.66 9.76
C HIS A 40 -5.92 2.65 8.24
N VAL A 41 -5.58 1.49 7.68
CA VAL A 41 -5.28 1.36 6.26
C VAL A 41 -5.83 0.06 5.71
N LEU A 42 -6.44 0.13 4.53
CA LEU A 42 -7.02 -1.01 3.86
C LEU A 42 -6.59 -1.02 2.39
N TYR A 43 -6.34 -2.22 1.84
CA TYR A 43 -5.93 -2.40 0.45
C TYR A 43 -6.90 -3.33 -0.27
N ARG A 44 -7.26 -2.96 -1.50
CA ARG A 44 -8.02 -3.77 -2.45
C ARG A 44 -7.60 -3.44 -3.85
N GLU A 45 -7.19 -4.46 -4.59
CA GLU A 45 -6.68 -4.31 -5.96
C GLU A 45 -7.64 -3.54 -6.89
N ASP A 46 -8.94 -3.84 -6.85
CA ASP A 46 -9.96 -3.23 -7.73
C ASP A 46 -10.49 -1.88 -7.24
N GLY A 47 -10.18 -1.50 -6.00
CA GLY A 47 -10.64 -0.25 -5.41
C GLY A 47 -12.13 -0.17 -5.06
N LYS A 48 -12.91 -1.26 -5.14
CA LYS A 48 -14.39 -1.20 -5.06
C LYS A 48 -15.00 -1.60 -3.72
N TRP A 49 -14.34 -2.47 -2.95
CA TRP A 49 -14.95 -3.07 -1.75
C TRP A 49 -14.01 -3.26 -0.57
N TYR A 50 -14.22 -2.52 0.51
CA TYR A 50 -13.34 -2.56 1.70
C TYR A 50 -14.09 -2.98 2.96
N ASN A 51 -13.33 -3.27 4.03
CA ASN A 51 -13.90 -3.14 5.37
C ASN A 51 -14.13 -1.65 5.67
N ASN A 52 -14.93 -1.33 6.68
CA ASN A 52 -15.12 0.07 7.07
C ASN A 52 -13.87 0.61 7.79
N LEU A 53 -13.50 1.85 7.51
CA LEU A 53 -12.49 2.53 8.31
C LEU A 53 -13.05 2.85 9.71
N VAL A 54 -12.33 2.47 10.76
CA VAL A 54 -12.72 2.74 12.15
C VAL A 54 -11.88 3.83 12.83
N ASP A 55 -10.61 3.99 12.45
CA ASP A 55 -9.73 5.06 12.97
C ASP A 55 -9.28 6.03 11.86
N PHE A 56 -9.01 7.28 12.26
CA PHE A 56 -8.68 8.37 11.33
C PHE A 56 -7.45 9.18 11.82
N PRO A 57 -6.52 9.57 10.93
CA PRO A 57 -6.60 9.49 9.47
C PRO A 57 -6.59 8.05 8.93
N GLY A 58 -7.46 7.79 7.96
CA GLY A 58 -7.63 6.47 7.35
C GLY A 58 -7.31 6.49 5.86
N THR A 59 -6.64 5.47 5.33
CA THR A 59 -6.33 5.36 3.88
C THR A 59 -6.95 4.12 3.26
N LEU A 60 -7.56 4.30 2.09
CA LEU A 60 -7.91 3.21 1.18
C LEU A 60 -6.91 3.18 0.03
N PHE A 61 -6.34 2.02 -0.24
CA PHE A 61 -5.39 1.76 -1.31
C PHE A 61 -6.01 0.86 -2.38
N ASP A 62 -5.66 1.12 -3.65
CA ASP A 62 -5.84 0.20 -4.77
C ASP A 62 -4.52 -0.03 -5.51
N ILE A 63 -4.53 -0.81 -6.59
CA ILE A 63 -3.30 -1.14 -7.34
C ILE A 63 -2.64 0.09 -8.00
N ASN A 64 -3.39 1.17 -8.21
CA ASN A 64 -2.94 2.35 -8.94
C ASN A 64 -2.70 3.58 -8.04
N GLY A 65 -3.14 3.54 -6.78
CA GLY A 65 -3.07 4.69 -5.90
C GLY A 65 -3.88 4.56 -4.63
N TYR A 66 -4.30 5.70 -4.09
CA TYR A 66 -4.89 5.77 -2.76
C TYR A 66 -5.71 7.04 -2.53
N ILE A 67 -6.55 6.99 -1.50
CA ILE A 67 -7.29 8.15 -0.99
C ILE A 67 -7.18 8.20 0.53
N VAL A 68 -6.93 9.39 1.07
CA VAL A 68 -6.77 9.63 2.51
C VAL A 68 -7.98 10.38 3.04
N PHE A 69 -8.60 9.85 4.08
CA PHE A 69 -9.63 10.50 4.86
C PHE A 69 -9.01 11.01 6.14
N THR A 70 -8.77 12.33 6.21
CA THR A 70 -8.16 12.95 7.39
C THR A 70 -9.09 12.92 8.60
N ARG A 71 -10.39 13.13 8.37
CA ARG A 71 -11.41 13.16 9.42
C ARG A 71 -12.49 12.12 9.15
N LYS A 72 -13.03 11.56 10.23
CA LYS A 72 -14.17 10.63 10.17
C LYS A 72 -15.37 11.22 9.43
N ALA A 73 -15.68 12.50 9.67
CA ALA A 73 -16.78 13.19 9.00
C ALA A 73 -16.64 13.25 7.47
N ASP A 74 -15.41 13.36 6.94
CA ASP A 74 -15.18 13.40 5.49
C ASP A 74 -15.39 12.01 4.85
N TYR A 75 -15.21 10.95 5.62
CA TYR A 75 -15.46 9.57 5.21
C TYR A 75 -16.95 9.21 5.32
N GLU A 76 -17.62 9.58 6.40
CA GLU A 76 -19.03 9.25 6.61
C GLU A 76 -19.95 10.02 5.65
N ASN A 77 -19.62 11.28 5.33
CA ASN A 77 -20.44 12.13 4.47
C ASN A 77 -20.04 12.08 2.98
N ASN A 78 -19.15 11.17 2.57
CA ASN A 78 -18.74 11.07 1.18
C ASN A 78 -19.84 10.39 0.33
N GLU A 79 -20.35 11.09 -0.68
CA GLU A 79 -21.45 10.62 -1.53
C GLU A 79 -21.13 9.34 -2.33
N HIS A 80 -19.86 9.04 -2.57
CA HIS A 80 -19.45 7.84 -3.31
C HIS A 80 -19.29 6.61 -2.41
N LEU A 81 -19.33 6.79 -1.08
CA LEU A 81 -19.16 5.73 -0.10
C LEU A 81 -20.51 5.21 0.37
N ARG A 82 -20.78 3.93 0.11
CA ARG A 82 -21.96 3.24 0.64
C ARG A 82 -21.55 2.36 1.81
N HIS A 83 -21.84 2.85 3.01
CA HIS A 83 -21.51 2.16 4.27
C HIS A 83 -22.53 1.04 4.56
N GLY A 84 -22.03 -0.16 4.81
CA GLY A 84 -22.82 -1.33 5.21
C GLY A 84 -21.95 -2.30 6.01
N LYS A 85 -22.21 -3.62 5.92
CA LYS A 85 -21.30 -4.63 6.50
C LYS A 85 -19.87 -4.52 5.93
N ARG A 86 -19.77 -4.07 4.67
CA ARG A 86 -18.54 -3.68 3.98
C ARG A 86 -18.77 -2.32 3.33
N LEU A 87 -17.70 -1.59 3.12
CA LEU A 87 -17.70 -0.36 2.34
C LEU A 87 -17.77 -0.70 0.86
N ASN A 88 -18.76 -0.14 0.17
CA ASN A 88 -18.89 -0.24 -1.29
C ASN A 88 -18.60 1.11 -1.96
N ILE A 89 -17.80 1.07 -3.01
CA ILE A 89 -17.43 2.19 -3.86
C ILE A 89 -17.62 1.72 -5.29
N SER A 90 -18.83 1.83 -5.83
CA SER A 90 -19.23 1.18 -7.10
C SER A 90 -18.34 1.57 -8.29
N VAL A 91 -17.86 2.81 -8.28
CA VAL A 91 -16.97 3.36 -9.32
C VAL A 91 -15.48 3.14 -9.04
N GLY A 92 -15.14 2.63 -7.84
CA GLY A 92 -13.78 2.50 -7.35
C GLY A 92 -13.19 3.81 -6.80
N ILE A 93 -12.21 3.70 -5.89
CA ILE A 93 -11.57 4.90 -5.30
C ILE A 93 -10.88 5.79 -6.33
N SER A 94 -10.44 5.23 -7.47
CA SER A 94 -9.76 5.95 -8.55
C SER A 94 -10.59 7.07 -9.18
N GLN A 95 -11.92 7.00 -9.06
CA GLN A 95 -12.84 8.02 -9.57
C GLN A 95 -13.24 9.06 -8.53
N MET A 96 -12.81 8.90 -7.27
CA MET A 96 -13.18 9.80 -6.19
C MET A 96 -12.31 11.06 -6.19
N ARG A 97 -12.91 12.19 -5.83
CA ARG A 97 -12.17 13.43 -5.59
C ARG A 97 -11.16 13.22 -4.45
N GLY A 98 -9.92 13.63 -4.68
CA GLY A 98 -8.83 13.50 -3.71
C GLY A 98 -8.02 12.20 -3.83
N TYR A 99 -8.37 11.33 -4.79
CA TYR A 99 -7.55 10.20 -5.16
C TYR A 99 -6.16 10.63 -5.68
N LYS A 100 -5.12 9.97 -5.20
CA LYS A 100 -3.73 10.19 -5.58
C LYS A 100 -3.19 8.94 -6.23
N LYS A 101 -2.71 9.08 -7.47
CA LYS A 101 -1.96 8.02 -8.17
C LYS A 101 -0.59 7.87 -7.51
N TYR A 102 -0.11 6.64 -7.47
CA TYR A 102 1.30 6.40 -7.17
C TYR A 102 2.19 7.09 -8.20
N THR A 103 3.34 7.57 -7.75
CA THR A 103 4.47 7.85 -8.65
C THR A 103 4.99 6.54 -9.24
N GLU A 104 5.75 6.61 -10.34
CA GLU A 104 6.33 5.40 -10.97
C GLU A 104 7.22 4.59 -10.00
N VAL A 105 7.95 5.28 -9.11
CA VAL A 105 8.80 4.63 -8.11
C VAL A 105 7.94 3.92 -7.05
N GLU A 106 6.95 4.61 -6.49
CA GLU A 106 6.04 4.02 -5.49
C GLU A 106 5.27 2.86 -6.12
N LYS A 107 4.78 3.01 -7.35
CA LYS A 107 4.04 1.98 -8.07
C LYS A 107 4.89 0.73 -8.27
N ARG A 108 6.15 0.88 -8.67
CA ARG A 108 7.08 -0.24 -8.78
C ARG A 108 7.27 -0.94 -7.42
N GLN A 109 7.53 -0.17 -6.37
CA GLN A 109 7.73 -0.73 -5.02
C GLN A 109 6.47 -1.43 -4.49
N VAL A 110 5.28 -0.90 -4.79
CA VAL A 110 4.00 -1.51 -4.41
C VAL A 110 3.74 -2.79 -5.22
N LEU A 111 4.00 -2.78 -6.53
CA LEU A 111 3.86 -3.97 -7.38
C LEU A 111 4.89 -5.07 -7.06
N GLU A 112 6.09 -4.72 -6.63
CA GLU A 112 7.08 -5.69 -6.12
C GLU A 112 6.62 -6.37 -4.82
N MET A 113 5.64 -5.79 -4.12
CA MET A 113 5.06 -6.37 -2.92
C MET A 113 3.83 -7.24 -3.20
N ILE A 114 3.04 -6.94 -4.24
CA ILE A 114 1.77 -7.60 -4.59
C ILE A 114 1.99 -8.88 -5.40
#